data_AF-A0A2S5N1E3-F1
#
_entry.id   AF-A0A2S5N1E3-F1
#
_cell.length_a   1.000
_cell.length_b   1.000
_cell.length_c   1.000
_cell.angle_alpha   90.00
_cell.angle_beta   90.00
_cell.angle_gamma   90.00
#
_symmetry.space_group_name_H-M   'P 1'
#
loop_
_entity.id
_entity.type
_entity.pdbx_description
1 polymer ?
#
loop_
_entity_poly.entity_id
_entity_poly.type
_entity_poly.pdbx_seq_one_letter_code
_entity_poly.pdbx_strand_id
1 'polypeptide(L)' 'MANSKRGEIDATIDGKSYTLCLTLGALAELESGFGANDLVALASRFEERRLSARDILRIIGCGLRGAG' A
#
# COMPACT_ATOMS: atom_id res chain seq x y z
N MET A 1 12.63 -10.67 -6.05
CA MET A 1 12.03 -11.70 -5.19
C MET A 1 11.84 -11.07 -3.83
N ALA A 2 10.58 -10.96 -3.42
CA ALA A 2 10.22 -10.27 -2.20
C ALA A 2 10.72 -10.97 -0.93
N ASN A 3 11.24 -10.19 0.01
CA ASN A 3 11.62 -10.64 1.33
C ASN A 3 10.46 -10.53 2.34
N SER A 4 9.84 -11.68 2.64
CA SER A 4 8.75 -11.76 3.61
C SER A 4 9.14 -11.28 5.02
N LYS A 5 10.42 -11.38 5.42
CA LYS A 5 10.89 -10.87 6.72
C LYS A 5 10.90 -9.35 6.81
N ARG A 6 10.95 -8.66 5.66
CA ARG A 6 10.83 -7.19 5.57
C ARG A 6 9.39 -6.74 5.33
N GLY A 7 8.45 -7.67 5.14
CA GLY A 7 7.09 -7.34 4.72
C GLY A 7 6.97 -6.97 3.24
N GLU A 8 7.91 -7.39 2.41
CA GLU A 8 7.82 -7.20 0.96
C GLU A 8 6.87 -8.21 0.32
N ILE A 9 6.23 -7.78 -0.77
CA ILE A 9 5.46 -8.64 -1.67
C ILE A 9 5.87 -8.40 -3.13
N ASP A 10 5.72 -9.42 -3.98
CA ASP A 10 5.85 -9.27 -5.42
C ASP A 10 4.46 -8.93 -6.00
N ALA A 11 4.40 -7.90 -6.84
CA ALA A 11 3.19 -7.46 -7.55
C ALA A 11 3.46 -7.38 -9.05
N THR A 12 2.49 -7.81 -9.87
CA THR A 12 2.57 -7.66 -11.33
C THR A 12 1.66 -6.53 -11.78
N ILE A 13 2.23 -5.50 -12.38
CA ILE A 13 1.52 -4.31 -12.87
C ILE A 13 1.94 -4.11 -14.33
N ASP A 14 0.97 -4.13 -15.24
CA ASP A 14 1.23 -3.99 -16.69
C ASP A 14 2.30 -4.98 -17.22
N GLY A 15 2.21 -6.24 -16.78
CA GLY A 15 3.15 -7.30 -17.18
C GLY A 15 4.56 -7.19 -16.57
N LYS A 16 4.83 -6.15 -15.76
CA LYS A 16 6.11 -5.98 -15.06
C LYS A 16 5.98 -6.36 -13.59
N SER A 17 6.97 -7.06 -13.08
CA SER A 17 7.07 -7.39 -11.65
C SER A 17 7.71 -6.25 -10.87
N TYR A 18 7.07 -5.90 -9.76
CA TYR A 18 7.51 -4.89 -8.81
C TYR A 18 7.55 -5.50 -7.41
N THR A 19 8.52 -5.09 -6.61
CA THR A 19 8.48 -5.32 -5.16
C THR A 19 7.71 -4.18 -4.51
N LEU A 20 6.78 -4.50 -3.62
CA LEU A 20 6.08 -3.52 -2.79
C LEU A 20 6.39 -3.78 -1.32
N CYS A 21 6.60 -2.71 -0.55
CA CYS A 21 6.76 -2.80 0.90
C CYS A 21 6.09 -1.60 1.58
N LEU A 22 5.14 -1.86 2.48
CA LEU A 22 4.55 -0.82 3.30
C LEU A 22 5.40 -0.63 4.57
N THR A 23 6.47 0.12 4.43
CA THR A 23 7.30 0.54 5.57
C THR A 23 6.52 1.49 6.49
N LEU A 24 7.02 1.72 7.70
CA LEU A 24 6.41 2.68 8.63
C LEU A 24 6.27 4.09 8.00
N GLY A 25 7.25 4.53 7.21
CA GLY A 25 7.16 5.80 6.48
C GLY A 25 6.08 5.79 5.40
N ALA A 26 5.97 4.69 4.64
CA ALA A 26 4.94 4.53 3.63
C ALA A 26 3.52 4.49 4.24
N LEU A 27 3.38 3.88 5.42
CA LEU A 27 2.14 3.87 6.19
C LEU A 27 1.77 5.28 6.68
N ALA A 28 2.73 6.05 7.21
CA ALA A 28 2.52 7.45 7.60
C ALA A 28 2.12 8.35 6.42
N GLU A 29 2.69 8.11 5.23
CA GLU A 29 2.27 8.78 3.99
C GLU A 29 0.82 8.43 3.61
N LEU A 30 0.42 7.16 3.77
CA LEU A 30 -0.96 6.74 3.53
C LEU A 30 -1.92 7.42 4.50
N GLU A 31 -1.63 7.41 5.79
CA GLU A 31 -2.45 8.08 6.80
C GLU A 31 -2.63 9.58 6.47
N SER A 32 -1.52 10.26 6.17
CA SER A 32 -1.52 11.67 5.78
C SER A 32 -2.32 11.93 4.50
N GLY A 33 -2.18 11.06 3.49
CA GLY A 33 -2.82 11.23 2.18
C GLY A 33 -4.32 10.91 2.17
N PHE A 34 -4.75 9.97 3.00
CA PHE A 34 -6.16 9.59 3.09
C PHE A 34 -6.97 10.52 3.99
N GLY A 35 -6.34 11.26 4.91
CA GLY A 35 -7.05 12.02 5.94
C GLY A 35 -7.97 11.14 6.78
N ALA A 36 -7.74 9.82 6.75
CA ALA A 36 -8.44 8.85 7.55
C ALA A 36 -7.72 8.79 8.90
N ASN A 37 -8.49 8.80 9.98
CA ASN A 37 -7.97 8.90 11.35
C ASN A 37 -6.97 7.80 11.74
N ASP A 38 -6.87 6.69 10.97
CA ASP A 38 -6.01 5.54 11.23
C ASP A 38 -5.98 4.59 10.00
N LEU A 39 -4.90 3.83 9.82
CA LEU A 39 -4.81 2.62 8.98
C LEU A 39 -5.95 1.62 9.22
N VAL A 40 -6.47 1.52 10.45
CA VAL A 40 -7.63 0.66 10.76
C VAL A 40 -8.85 1.04 9.91
N ALA A 41 -9.09 2.34 9.70
CA ALA A 41 -10.20 2.78 8.86
C ALA A 41 -9.99 2.43 7.38
N LEU A 42 -8.73 2.38 6.92
CA LEU A 42 -8.39 1.91 5.57
C LEU A 42 -8.66 0.41 5.43
N ALA A 43 -8.30 -0.38 6.44
CA ALA A 43 -8.57 -1.82 6.48
C ALA A 43 -10.09 -2.11 6.45
N SER A 44 -10.90 -1.39 7.24
CA SER A 44 -12.36 -1.54 7.19
C SER A 44 -12.93 -1.18 5.81
N ARG A 45 -12.42 -0.15 5.12
CA ARG A 45 -12.84 0.18 3.75
C ARG A 45 -12.48 -0.92 2.74
N PHE A 46 -11.36 -1.61 2.96
CA PHE A 46 -10.96 -2.77 2.16
C PHE A 46 -11.96 -3.91 2.35
N GLU A 47 -12.31 -4.23 3.61
CA GLU A 47 -13.29 -5.27 3.95
C GLU A 47 -14.69 -4.95 3.41
N GLU A 48 -15.11 -3.69 3.47
CA GLU A 48 -16.39 -3.21 2.92
C GLU A 48 -16.41 -3.12 1.39
N ARG A 49 -15.29 -3.41 0.69
CA ARG A 49 -15.12 -3.23 -0.77
C ARG A 49 -15.38 -1.80 -1.25
N ARG A 50 -15.06 -0.80 -0.44
CA ARG A 50 -15.32 0.63 -0.71
C ARG A 50 -14.09 1.41 -1.14
N LEU A 51 -13.04 0.73 -1.58
CA LEU A 51 -11.84 1.38 -2.10
C LEU A 51 -12.10 1.96 -3.48
N SER A 52 -11.84 3.26 -3.63
CA SER A 52 -11.85 3.91 -4.94
C SER A 52 -10.55 3.60 -5.69
N ALA A 53 -10.56 3.79 -7.01
CA ALA A 53 -9.34 3.68 -7.83
C ALA A 53 -8.20 4.58 -7.32
N ARG A 54 -8.53 5.75 -6.76
CA ARG A 54 -7.56 6.69 -6.18
C ARG A 54 -6.89 6.12 -4.92
N ASP A 55 -7.66 5.40 -4.12
CA ASP A 55 -7.17 4.78 -2.89
C ASP A 55 -6.19 3.65 -3.22
N ILE A 56 -6.56 2.82 -4.19
CA ILE A 56 -5.70 1.74 -4.70
C ILE A 56 -4.39 2.32 -5.25
N LEU A 57 -4.45 3.38 -6.05
CA LEU A 57 -3.26 4.02 -6.61
C LEU A 57 -2.32 4.55 -5.52
N ARG A 58 -2.87 5.10 -4.43
CA ARG A 58 -2.06 5.54 -3.28
C ARG A 58 -1.39 4.38 -2.57
N ILE A 59 -2.13 3.31 -2.28
CA ILE A 59 -1.58 2.10 -1.63
C ILE A 59 -0.42 1.53 -2.45
N ILE A 60 -0.63 1.36 -3.76
CA ILE A 60 0.41 0.87 -4.68
C ILE A 60 1.59 1.83 -4.71
N GLY A 61 1.35 3.15 -4.82
CA GLY A 61 2.41 4.15 -4.84
C GLY A 61 3.27 4.16 -3.58
N CYS A 62 2.65 4.06 -2.40
CA CYS A 62 3.36 3.96 -1.13
C CYS A 62 4.14 2.64 -1.02
N GLY A 63 3.56 1.52 -1.47
CA GLY A 63 4.26 0.22 -1.52
C GLY A 63 5.48 0.25 -2.43
N LEU A 64 5.39 0.87 -3.61
CA LEU A 64 6.51 1.03 -4.54
C LEU A 64 7.65 1.84 -3.91
N ARG A 65 7.33 2.97 -3.25
CA ARG A 65 8.33 3.82 -2.59
C ARG A 65 8.99 3.15 -1.38
N GLY A 66 8.26 2.34 -0.63
CA GLY A 66 8.79 1.69 0.56
C GLY A 66 9.67 0.47 0.28
N ALA A 67 9.61 -0.13 -0.92
CA ALA A 67 10.43 -1.29 -1.28
C ALA A 67 11.92 -0.95 -1.48
N GLY A 68 12.24 0.32 -1.77
CA GLY A 68 13.60 0.80 -2.05
C GLY A 68 13.71 1.41 -3.43
#